data_AF-K3WAZ9-F1
#
_entry.id   AF-K3WAZ9-F1
#
_cell.length_a   1.000
_cell.length_b   1.000
_cell.length_c   1.000
_cell.angle_alpha   90.00
_cell.angle_beta   90.00
_cell.angle_gamma   90.00
#
_symmetry.space_group_name_H-M   'P 1'
#
loop_
_entity.id
_entity.type
_entity.pdbx_description
1 polymer ?
#
loop_
_entity_poly.entity_id
_entity_poly.type
_entity_poly.pdbx_seq_one_letter_code
_entity_poly.pdbx_strand_id
1 'polypeptide(L)'
;MPTDAAAVRVEIANLRDNERLSFPLVLVEGYVAPADAFTPRVRFIQAHLAQRATQREEHDALFWPVVPETGHFKAFIMLPRPGKFNIQLHVQNTFVHVLKIRYTLPQTKHRARFHYQQEANATRGFDAPASVDNSDAAALKRIQLTALLTQTCLAEMYHKQGLGRATIALEFDDSPNRQMPKIGLLETAGDDDDLIYQISDALDVQEAAAREEEIHLKHFVIVGSTHYDRETRSTLGHTARSYRNIAAFSSVTLHTYPSDLNELTKCCLDNTAINEAEFADDSCERGTLWSNFATGLGVLTHLFLRATPAFHGQRGGMFGRGFDNINRLLNVYEPDLSLSEPAIVSSPTSEEASSSTPPMELNYAVLDPVGTDLHGAFVPETSLLSLRESFPFITSLRSESLAAKAAAGAA
;
A
#
# COMPACT_ATOMS: atom_id res chain seq x y z
N MET A 1 -6.01 5.41 -45.62
CA MET A 1 -5.73 4.08 -45.05
C MET A 1 -4.99 4.34 -43.75
N PRO A 2 -5.57 4.11 -42.56
CA PRO A 2 -4.85 4.31 -41.32
C PRO A 2 -3.82 3.18 -41.17
N THR A 3 -2.55 3.55 -41.12
CA THR A 3 -1.39 2.66 -40.96
C THR A 3 -1.34 2.09 -39.54
N ASP A 4 -1.26 0.76 -39.49
CA ASP A 4 -0.99 -0.15 -38.36
C ASP A 4 -0.99 0.41 -36.94
N ALA A 5 -2.12 0.23 -36.26
CA ALA A 5 -2.20 0.17 -34.81
C ALA A 5 -2.08 -1.30 -34.38
N ALA A 6 -0.87 -1.77 -34.02
CA ALA A 6 -0.65 -2.87 -33.08
C ALA A 6 0.86 -3.14 -32.86
N ALA A 7 1.56 -2.27 -32.12
CA ALA A 7 2.96 -2.55 -31.78
C ALA A 7 3.11 -3.37 -30.47
N VAL A 8 2.09 -3.40 -29.60
CA VAL A 8 2.19 -4.00 -28.26
C VAL A 8 0.83 -4.55 -27.82
N ARG A 9 0.82 -5.76 -27.23
CA ARG A 9 -0.37 -6.38 -26.61
C ARG A 9 -0.23 -6.37 -25.09
N VAL A 10 -1.30 -6.00 -24.40
CA VAL A 10 -1.37 -6.07 -22.92
C VAL A 10 -2.36 -7.13 -22.50
N GLU A 11 -1.96 -7.99 -21.56
CA GLU A 11 -2.79 -8.97 -20.88
C GLU A 11 -2.88 -8.63 -19.39
N ILE A 12 -4.09 -8.49 -18.88
CA ILE A 12 -4.35 -8.23 -17.46
C ILE A 12 -4.48 -9.57 -16.73
N ALA A 13 -3.67 -9.77 -15.69
CA ALA A 13 -3.54 -11.05 -15.00
C ALA A 13 -4.41 -11.14 -13.73
N ASN A 14 -4.61 -10.03 -13.01
CA ASN A 14 -5.27 -10.07 -11.70
C ASN A 14 -6.70 -9.52 -11.68
N LEU A 15 -7.14 -8.77 -12.69
CA LEU A 15 -8.46 -8.13 -12.73
C LEU A 15 -9.27 -8.56 -13.94
N ARG A 16 -10.60 -8.60 -13.77
CA ARG A 16 -11.56 -8.85 -14.85
C ARG A 16 -12.23 -7.55 -15.30
N ASP A 17 -12.63 -7.50 -16.56
CA ASP A 17 -13.44 -6.38 -17.04
C ASP A 17 -14.76 -6.27 -16.26
N ASN A 18 -15.15 -5.05 -15.93
CA ASN A 18 -16.28 -4.71 -15.08
C ASN A 18 -16.23 -5.27 -13.64
N GLU A 19 -15.07 -5.71 -13.15
CA GLU A 19 -14.93 -6.22 -11.78
C GLU A 19 -15.34 -5.16 -10.75
N ARG A 20 -16.00 -5.62 -9.68
CA ARG A 20 -16.45 -4.79 -8.56
C ARG A 20 -15.43 -4.87 -7.44
N LEU A 21 -14.88 -3.74 -7.03
CA LEU A 21 -13.92 -3.60 -5.93
C LEU A 21 -14.55 -2.82 -4.76
N SER A 22 -14.11 -3.15 -3.54
CA SER A 22 -14.55 -2.48 -2.31
C SER A 22 -13.53 -1.50 -1.73
N PHE A 23 -12.50 -1.18 -2.51
CA PHE A 23 -11.40 -0.31 -2.11
C PHE A 23 -10.93 0.52 -3.31
N PRO A 24 -10.40 1.73 -3.09
CA PRO A 24 -10.13 2.68 -4.17
C PRO A 24 -8.73 2.58 -4.77
N LEU A 25 -7.73 2.06 -4.06
CA LEU A 25 -6.39 1.88 -4.62
C LEU A 25 -6.32 0.55 -5.36
N VAL A 26 -6.33 0.59 -6.68
CA VAL A 26 -6.40 -0.60 -7.53
C VAL A 26 -5.01 -0.99 -7.99
N LEU A 27 -4.61 -2.24 -7.72
CA LEU A 27 -3.46 -2.87 -8.37
C LEU A 27 -3.90 -3.51 -9.69
N VAL A 28 -3.36 -3.04 -10.80
CA VAL A 28 -3.44 -3.68 -12.12
C VAL A 28 -2.13 -4.41 -12.37
N GLU A 29 -2.15 -5.73 -12.25
CA GLU A 29 -1.02 -6.62 -12.56
C GLU A 29 -1.25 -7.29 -13.92
N GLY A 30 -0.22 -7.30 -14.76
CA GLY A 30 -0.34 -7.82 -16.11
C GLY A 30 0.99 -8.01 -16.82
N TYR A 31 0.90 -8.32 -18.11
CA TYR A 31 2.03 -8.58 -18.98
C TYR A 31 1.91 -7.78 -20.28
N VAL A 32 3.03 -7.21 -20.70
CA VAL A 32 3.20 -6.50 -21.97
C VAL A 32 3.97 -7.39 -22.93
N ALA A 33 3.33 -7.86 -23.99
CA ALA A 33 3.97 -8.64 -25.03
C ALA A 33 4.27 -7.76 -26.26
N PRO A 34 5.51 -7.78 -26.78
CA PRO A 34 5.81 -7.13 -28.05
C PRO A 34 5.02 -7.82 -29.18
N ALA A 35 4.53 -7.02 -30.15
CA ALA A 35 3.79 -7.58 -31.29
C ALA A 35 4.70 -8.38 -32.24
N ASP A 36 5.99 -8.04 -32.29
CA ASP A 36 7.01 -8.73 -33.07
C ASP A 36 8.39 -8.70 -32.39
N ALA A 37 9.36 -9.45 -32.92
CA ALA A 37 10.72 -9.52 -32.38
C ALA A 37 11.54 -8.22 -32.53
N PHE A 38 11.05 -7.25 -33.32
CA PHE A 38 11.73 -5.99 -33.61
C PHE A 38 11.21 -4.83 -32.76
N THR A 39 10.10 -5.03 -32.06
CA THR A 39 9.50 -4.06 -31.14
C THR A 39 10.45 -3.86 -29.96
N PRO A 40 10.89 -2.61 -29.67
CA PRO A 40 11.72 -2.32 -28.51
C PRO A 40 11.06 -2.81 -27.22
N ARG A 41 11.87 -3.38 -26.32
CA ARG A 41 11.35 -3.85 -25.03
C ARG A 41 10.76 -2.69 -24.24
N VAL A 42 9.54 -2.89 -23.77
CA VAL A 42 8.81 -1.91 -22.97
C VAL A 42 9.44 -1.86 -21.58
N ARG A 43 9.84 -0.66 -21.16
CA ARG A 43 10.45 -0.42 -19.84
C ARG A 43 9.47 0.16 -18.82
N PHE A 44 8.47 0.89 -19.30
CA PHE A 44 7.45 1.52 -18.50
C PHE A 44 6.09 1.42 -19.19
N ILE A 45 5.04 1.30 -18.37
CA ILE A 45 3.65 1.44 -18.79
C ILE A 45 3.03 2.62 -18.05
N GLN A 46 2.26 3.42 -18.76
CA GLN A 46 1.48 4.50 -18.18
C GLN A 46 0.09 3.99 -17.85
N ALA A 47 -0.42 4.34 -16.68
CA ALA A 47 -1.78 4.03 -16.28
C ALA A 47 -2.48 5.29 -15.77
N HIS A 48 -3.70 5.55 -16.25
CA HIS A 48 -4.51 6.68 -15.80
C HIS A 48 -6.01 6.40 -15.93
N LEU A 49 -6.82 7.23 -15.28
CA LEU A 49 -8.27 7.21 -15.46
C LEU A 49 -8.65 8.00 -16.71
N ALA A 50 -9.49 7.42 -17.57
CA ALA A 50 -10.04 8.15 -18.71
C ALA A 50 -10.79 9.40 -18.21
N GLN A 51 -10.36 10.58 -18.65
CA GLN A 51 -11.00 11.83 -18.26
C GLN A 51 -12.45 11.86 -18.73
N ARG A 52 -13.36 12.26 -17.84
CA ARG A 52 -14.67 12.77 -18.26
C ARG A 52 -14.47 14.21 -18.68
N ALA A 53 -14.92 14.58 -19.89
CA ALA A 53 -14.77 15.90 -20.51
C ALA A 53 -15.21 17.13 -19.68
N THR A 54 -15.79 16.93 -18.50
CA THR A 54 -16.34 17.96 -17.61
C THR A 54 -15.55 18.16 -16.30
N GLN A 55 -14.50 17.39 -16.01
CA GLN A 55 -13.65 17.60 -14.84
C GLN A 55 -12.21 17.83 -15.28
N ARG A 56 -11.76 19.07 -15.07
CA ARG A 56 -10.43 19.60 -15.42
C ARG A 56 -9.40 19.20 -14.35
N GLU A 57 -9.47 17.97 -13.86
CA GLU A 57 -8.48 17.42 -12.93
C GLU A 57 -7.49 16.59 -13.76
N GLU A 58 -6.25 17.07 -13.80
CA GLU A 58 -5.10 16.29 -14.26
C GLU A 58 -4.91 15.13 -13.27
N HIS A 59 -5.57 14.00 -13.52
CA HIS A 59 -5.06 12.73 -13.01
C HIS A 59 -3.85 12.40 -13.86
N ASP A 60 -2.68 12.85 -13.41
CA ASP A 60 -1.42 12.62 -14.09
C ASP A 60 -1.25 11.12 -14.36
N ALA A 61 -0.88 10.81 -15.60
CA ALA A 61 -0.53 9.46 -15.96
C ALA A 61 0.69 9.04 -15.13
N LEU A 62 0.51 7.98 -14.33
CA LEU A 62 1.60 7.42 -13.53
C LEU A 62 2.33 6.36 -14.34
N PHE A 63 3.65 6.33 -14.19
CA PHE A 63 4.53 5.43 -14.88
C PHE A 63 4.94 4.28 -13.96
N TRP A 64 4.80 3.06 -14.47
CA TRP A 64 5.04 1.84 -13.73
C TRP A 64 6.10 1.00 -14.43
N PRO A 65 7.11 0.50 -13.71
CA PRO A 65 8.14 -0.34 -14.31
C PRO A 65 7.56 -1.59 -14.97
N VAL A 66 8.18 -1.99 -16.07
CA VAL A 66 7.92 -3.25 -16.77
C VAL A 66 9.22 -4.04 -16.77
N VAL A 67 9.14 -5.35 -16.53
CA VAL A 67 10.27 -6.29 -16.67
C VAL A 67 10.49 -6.58 -18.16
N PRO A 68 11.57 -6.11 -18.82
CA PRO A 68 11.76 -6.25 -20.26
C PRO A 68 11.71 -7.70 -20.76
N GLU A 69 12.18 -8.65 -19.95
CA GLU A 69 12.29 -10.07 -20.29
C GLU A 69 10.93 -10.77 -20.30
N THR A 70 10.04 -10.41 -19.36
CA THR A 70 8.76 -11.11 -19.14
C THR A 70 7.55 -10.27 -19.54
N GLY A 71 7.73 -8.95 -19.68
CA GLY A 71 6.65 -7.98 -19.85
C GLY A 71 5.86 -7.70 -18.57
N HIS A 72 6.23 -8.28 -17.42
CA HIS A 72 5.46 -8.17 -16.18
C HIS A 72 5.46 -6.74 -15.64
N PHE A 73 4.30 -6.25 -15.23
CA PHE A 73 4.13 -4.95 -14.60
C PHE A 73 3.11 -5.00 -13.46
N LYS A 74 3.23 -4.04 -12.55
CA LYS A 74 2.26 -3.74 -11.49
C LYS A 74 2.00 -2.23 -11.51
N ALA A 75 0.77 -1.85 -11.82
CA ALA A 75 0.36 -0.46 -11.93
C ALA A 75 -0.71 -0.12 -10.89
N PHE A 76 -0.50 0.93 -10.10
CA PHE A 76 -1.49 1.37 -9.12
C PHE A 76 -2.30 2.55 -9.63
N ILE A 77 -3.61 2.51 -9.40
CA ILE A 77 -4.53 3.58 -9.79
C ILE A 77 -5.45 3.89 -8.63
N MET A 78 -5.53 5.17 -8.26
CA MET A 78 -6.50 5.62 -7.27
C MET A 78 -7.84 5.95 -7.94
N LEU A 79 -8.90 5.33 -7.45
CA LEU A 79 -10.27 5.68 -7.79
C LEU A 79 -10.76 6.79 -6.85
N PRO A 80 -11.16 7.96 -7.36
CA PRO A 80 -11.42 9.12 -6.53
C PRO A 80 -12.63 8.97 -5.60
N ARG A 81 -13.63 8.17 -6.01
CA ARG A 81 -14.90 7.97 -5.29
C ARG A 81 -15.64 6.74 -5.83
N PRO A 82 -16.66 6.21 -5.13
CA PRO A 82 -17.51 5.14 -5.66
C PRO A 82 -18.09 5.49 -7.03
N GLY A 83 -18.01 4.55 -7.98
CA GLY A 83 -18.37 4.83 -9.36
C GLY A 83 -17.92 3.75 -10.34
N LYS A 84 -18.04 4.09 -11.63
CA LYS A 84 -17.56 3.27 -12.75
C LYS A 84 -16.43 4.01 -13.44
N PHE A 85 -15.32 3.34 -13.65
CA PHE A 85 -14.09 3.92 -14.15
C PHE A 85 -13.54 3.10 -15.32
N ASN A 86 -12.90 3.81 -16.25
CA ASN A 86 -12.13 3.20 -17.32
C ASN A 86 -10.66 3.53 -17.03
N ILE A 87 -9.88 2.50 -16.71
CA ILE A 87 -8.43 2.62 -16.56
C ILE A 87 -7.83 2.43 -17.95
N GLN A 88 -7.11 3.44 -18.44
CA GLN A 88 -6.41 3.40 -19.71
C GLN A 88 -4.94 3.09 -19.48
N LEU A 89 -4.43 2.13 -20.25
CA LEU A 89 -3.02 1.77 -20.25
C LEU A 89 -2.40 2.25 -21.55
N HIS A 90 -1.24 2.89 -21.43
CA HIS A 90 -0.49 3.42 -22.55
C HIS A 90 0.96 2.94 -22.49
N VAL A 91 1.55 2.68 -23.66
CA VAL A 91 2.97 2.39 -23.82
C VAL A 91 3.53 3.42 -24.77
N GLN A 92 4.55 4.18 -24.33
CA GLN A 92 5.11 5.29 -25.11
C GLN A 92 4.00 6.21 -25.66
N ASN A 93 3.06 6.61 -24.78
CA ASN A 93 1.83 7.36 -25.06
C ASN A 93 0.80 6.69 -26.00
N THR A 94 1.11 5.53 -26.57
CA THR A 94 0.17 4.81 -27.43
C THR A 94 -0.83 4.07 -26.55
N PHE A 95 -2.13 4.33 -26.75
CA PHE A 95 -3.19 3.60 -26.09
C PHE A 95 -3.12 2.12 -26.46
N VAL A 96 -3.02 1.23 -25.47
CA VAL A 96 -2.88 -0.23 -25.69
C VAL A 96 -4.01 -1.03 -25.05
N HIS A 97 -4.66 -0.53 -23.99
CA HIS A 97 -5.71 -1.27 -23.31
C HIS A 97 -6.64 -0.36 -22.51
N VAL A 98 -7.89 -0.80 -22.32
CA VAL A 98 -8.83 -0.20 -21.36
C VAL A 98 -9.46 -1.27 -20.48
N LEU A 99 -9.38 -1.08 -19.17
CA LEU A 99 -9.98 -1.95 -18.16
C LEU A 99 -11.12 -1.20 -17.46
N LYS A 100 -12.33 -1.77 -17.44
CA LYS A 100 -13.48 -1.17 -16.74
C LYS A 100 -13.55 -1.69 -15.32
N ILE A 101 -13.60 -0.80 -14.34
CA ILE A 101 -13.70 -1.15 -12.91
C ILE A 101 -14.91 -0.47 -12.29
N ARG A 102 -15.55 -1.15 -11.33
CA ARG A 102 -16.63 -0.60 -10.50
C ARG A 102 -16.17 -0.53 -9.06
N TYR A 103 -16.15 0.65 -8.47
CA TYR A 103 -15.82 0.82 -7.06
C TYR A 103 -17.07 1.14 -6.26
N THR A 104 -17.30 0.40 -5.19
CA THR A 104 -18.40 0.58 -4.25
C THR A 104 -17.92 0.43 -2.83
N LEU A 105 -18.34 1.29 -1.91
CA LEU A 105 -17.99 1.14 -0.50
C LEU A 105 -18.63 -0.13 0.09
N PRO A 106 -17.89 -0.87 0.95
CA PRO A 106 -18.43 -2.04 1.61
C PRO A 106 -19.52 -1.64 2.62
N GLN A 107 -20.65 -2.36 2.61
CA GLN A 107 -21.74 -2.19 3.57
C GLN A 107 -21.46 -3.10 4.79
N THR A 108 -20.89 -2.52 5.84
CA THR A 108 -20.51 -3.23 7.06
C THR A 108 -20.56 -2.27 8.26
N LYS A 109 -20.52 -2.79 9.48
CA LYS A 109 -20.35 -1.99 10.72
C LYS A 109 -18.92 -2.03 11.27
N HIS A 110 -18.07 -2.90 10.73
CA HIS A 110 -16.67 -3.04 11.16
C HIS A 110 -15.79 -2.17 10.26
N ARG A 111 -14.98 -1.28 10.85
CA ARG A 111 -14.12 -0.33 10.14
C ARG A 111 -12.70 -0.32 10.70
N ALA A 112 -11.72 -0.13 9.83
CA ALA A 112 -10.36 0.14 10.21
C ALA A 112 -10.10 1.65 10.16
N ARG A 113 -9.52 2.19 11.23
CA ARG A 113 -9.12 3.60 11.32
C ARG A 113 -7.63 3.67 11.64
N PHE A 114 -6.92 4.51 10.89
CA PHE A 114 -5.50 4.75 11.07
C PHE A 114 -5.31 6.04 11.85
N HIS A 115 -4.24 6.09 12.64
CA HIS A 115 -3.93 7.22 13.50
C HIS A 115 -2.45 7.52 13.50
N TYR A 116 -2.12 8.80 13.68
CA TYR A 116 -0.81 9.25 14.10
C TYR A 116 -0.91 9.66 15.57
N GLN A 117 -0.10 9.06 16.43
CA GLN A 117 -0.01 9.47 17.82
C GLN A 117 1.13 10.47 17.98
N GLN A 118 0.93 11.49 18.82
CA GLN A 118 1.93 12.44 19.26
C GLN A 118 1.83 12.68 20.76
N GLU A 119 2.89 13.21 21.35
CA GLU A 119 2.86 13.65 22.75
C GLU A 119 2.19 15.01 22.88
N ALA A 120 1.54 15.24 24.00
CA ALA A 120 1.01 16.55 24.36
C ALA A 120 2.14 17.59 24.41
N ASN A 121 1.97 18.68 23.66
CA ASN A 121 2.97 19.74 23.50
C ASN A 121 4.27 19.30 22.78
N ALA A 122 4.21 18.23 21.97
CA ALA A 122 5.32 17.88 21.10
C ALA A 122 5.74 19.08 20.23
N THR A 123 7.04 19.35 20.20
CA THR A 123 7.63 20.42 19.36
C THR A 123 8.43 19.85 18.19
N ARG A 124 8.60 18.54 18.16
CA ARG A 124 9.36 17.78 17.16
C ARG A 124 8.40 16.82 16.45
N GLY A 125 8.49 16.75 15.13
CA GLY A 125 7.84 15.73 14.34
C GLY A 125 8.59 14.40 14.33
N PHE A 126 8.23 13.48 13.44
CA PHE A 126 8.91 12.18 13.35
C PHE A 126 10.38 12.34 12.89
N ASP A 127 11.17 11.29 13.06
CA ASP A 127 12.58 11.30 12.66
C ASP A 127 12.72 11.18 11.13
N ALA A 128 13.34 12.20 10.53
CA ALA A 128 13.55 12.25 9.08
C ALA A 128 14.84 13.01 8.72
N PRO A 129 15.43 12.74 7.54
CA PRO A 129 16.48 13.57 6.96
C PRO A 129 16.04 15.03 6.78
N ALA A 130 17.01 15.96 6.80
CA ALA A 130 16.73 17.40 6.69
C ALA A 130 15.98 17.81 5.41
N SER A 131 16.05 17.00 4.35
CA SER A 131 15.33 17.22 3.09
C SER A 131 13.90 16.70 3.09
N VAL A 132 13.47 16.00 4.14
CA VAL A 132 12.15 15.36 4.26
C VAL A 132 11.32 16.13 5.27
N ASP A 133 10.15 16.62 4.84
CA ASP A 133 9.18 17.23 5.75
C ASP A 133 8.71 16.21 6.78
N ASN A 134 8.94 16.52 8.06
CA ASN A 134 8.63 15.66 9.19
C ASN A 134 7.47 16.15 10.06
N SER A 135 6.72 17.15 9.59
CA SER A 135 5.53 17.65 10.30
C SER A 135 4.42 16.60 10.44
N ASP A 136 3.49 16.82 11.36
CA ASP A 136 2.31 15.96 11.50
C ASP A 136 1.51 15.90 10.21
N ALA A 137 1.40 17.02 9.48
CA ALA A 137 0.73 17.04 8.18
C ALA A 137 1.41 16.09 7.17
N ALA A 138 2.75 16.03 7.17
CA ALA A 138 3.52 15.11 6.35
C ALA A 138 3.37 13.65 6.80
N ALA A 139 3.28 13.41 8.12
CA ALA A 139 2.99 12.09 8.70
C ALA A 139 1.61 11.60 8.27
N LEU A 140 0.57 12.42 8.44
CA LEU A 140 -0.81 12.09 8.08
C LEU A 140 -0.93 11.70 6.60
N LYS A 141 -0.28 12.45 5.68
CA LYS A 141 -0.26 12.11 4.25
C LYS A 141 0.35 10.74 3.97
N ARG A 142 1.49 10.41 4.58
CA ARG A 142 2.14 9.10 4.44
C ARG A 142 1.27 7.98 4.99
N ILE A 143 0.62 8.22 6.12
CA ILE A 143 -0.28 7.26 6.77
C ILE A 143 -1.55 7.04 5.92
N GLN A 144 -2.06 8.06 5.22
CA GLN A 144 -3.16 7.88 4.26
C GLN A 144 -2.81 6.88 3.17
N LEU A 145 -1.66 7.04 2.52
CA LEU A 145 -1.24 6.09 1.49
C LEU A 145 -0.93 4.71 2.09
N THR A 146 -0.35 4.66 3.28
CA THR A 146 -0.10 3.40 4.02
C THR A 146 -1.39 2.63 4.28
N ALA A 147 -2.47 3.31 4.67
CA ALA A 147 -3.77 2.69 4.88
C ALA A 147 -4.32 2.06 3.59
N LEU A 148 -4.19 2.77 2.47
CA LEU A 148 -4.61 2.31 1.15
C LEU A 148 -3.77 1.13 0.65
N LEU A 149 -2.45 1.17 0.85
CA LEU A 149 -1.53 0.09 0.51
C LEU A 149 -1.83 -1.15 1.35
N THR A 150 -2.01 -1.00 2.66
CA THR A 150 -2.39 -2.10 3.57
C THR A 150 -3.70 -2.75 3.11
N GLN A 151 -4.72 -1.94 2.80
CA GLN A 151 -6.00 -2.43 2.28
C GLN A 151 -5.83 -3.19 0.96
N THR A 152 -4.97 -2.71 0.06
CA THR A 152 -4.71 -3.34 -1.24
C THR A 152 -3.92 -4.65 -1.08
N CYS A 153 -2.86 -4.66 -0.27
CA CYS A 153 -2.05 -5.84 0.02
C CYS A 153 -2.91 -6.97 0.60
N LEU A 154 -3.76 -6.66 1.59
CA LEU A 154 -4.69 -7.65 2.15
C LEU A 154 -5.64 -8.21 1.09
N ALA A 155 -6.23 -7.35 0.25
CA ALA A 155 -7.12 -7.78 -0.83
C ALA A 155 -6.43 -8.71 -1.83
N GLU A 156 -5.19 -8.40 -2.22
CA GLU A 156 -4.43 -9.18 -3.19
C GLU A 156 -3.88 -10.48 -2.60
N MET A 157 -3.57 -10.53 -1.30
CA MET A 157 -3.26 -11.80 -0.61
C MET A 157 -4.45 -12.77 -0.64
N TYR A 158 -5.68 -12.27 -0.43
CA TYR A 158 -6.90 -13.07 -0.60
C TYR A 158 -7.11 -13.51 -2.06
N HIS A 159 -6.94 -12.58 -3.00
CA HIS A 159 -7.14 -12.86 -4.42
C HIS A 159 -6.17 -13.92 -4.96
N LYS A 160 -4.89 -13.84 -4.60
CA LYS A 160 -3.86 -14.80 -5.05
C LYS A 160 -4.12 -16.23 -4.54
N GLN A 161 -4.91 -16.40 -3.48
CA GLN A 161 -5.38 -17.71 -2.99
C GLN A 161 -6.75 -18.11 -3.56
N GLY A 162 -7.29 -17.36 -4.54
CA GLY A 162 -8.59 -17.66 -5.17
C GLY A 162 -9.81 -17.33 -4.31
N LEU A 163 -9.66 -16.60 -3.20
CA LEU A 163 -10.72 -16.35 -2.22
C LEU A 163 -11.54 -15.08 -2.49
N GLY A 164 -11.35 -14.48 -3.67
CA GLY A 164 -11.85 -13.14 -4.00
C GLY A 164 -11.05 -12.04 -3.31
N ARG A 165 -11.47 -10.78 -3.44
CA ARG A 165 -10.78 -9.64 -2.82
C ARG A 165 -11.46 -9.22 -1.52
N ALA A 166 -11.08 -9.88 -0.43
CA ALA A 166 -11.53 -9.50 0.91
C ALA A 166 -10.49 -8.62 1.59
N THR A 167 -10.92 -7.54 2.25
CA THR A 167 -10.02 -6.59 2.90
C THR A 167 -10.74 -5.76 3.97
N ILE A 168 -9.98 -4.94 4.70
CA ILE A 168 -10.50 -3.98 5.69
C ILE A 168 -11.36 -2.90 5.02
N ALA A 169 -12.36 -2.41 5.74
CA ALA A 169 -13.16 -1.25 5.32
C ALA A 169 -12.60 0.03 5.98
N LEU A 170 -12.01 0.91 5.18
CA LEU A 170 -11.53 2.22 5.63
C LEU A 170 -12.68 3.24 5.69
N GLU A 171 -12.52 4.24 6.55
CA GLU A 171 -13.34 5.45 6.56
C GLU A 171 -12.68 6.54 5.73
N PHE A 172 -13.46 7.21 4.89
CA PHE A 172 -12.98 8.23 3.97
C PHE A 172 -13.51 9.60 4.36
N ASP A 173 -12.75 10.64 4.02
CA ASP A 173 -13.18 12.03 4.11
C ASP A 173 -14.30 12.35 3.11
N ASP A 174 -14.93 13.50 3.33
CA ASP A 174 -16.03 13.98 2.51
C ASP A 174 -15.53 14.89 1.37
N SER A 175 -14.25 14.76 1.01
CA SER A 175 -13.61 15.57 -0.03
C SER A 175 -14.32 15.37 -1.38
N PRO A 176 -14.76 16.45 -2.07
CA PRO A 176 -15.61 16.34 -3.26
C PRO A 176 -14.87 15.81 -4.49
N ASN A 177 -13.55 15.95 -4.52
CA ASN A 177 -12.71 15.63 -5.67
C ASN A 177 -12.15 14.21 -5.57
N ARG A 178 -11.38 13.95 -4.51
CA ARG A 178 -10.73 12.67 -4.23
C ARG A 178 -10.89 12.34 -2.77
N GLN A 179 -11.57 11.25 -2.48
CA GLN A 179 -11.74 10.75 -1.12
C GLN A 179 -10.45 10.10 -0.64
N MET A 180 -9.96 10.53 0.51
CA MET A 180 -8.78 9.95 1.18
C MET A 180 -9.17 9.35 2.53
N PRO A 181 -8.44 8.33 3.03
CA PRO A 181 -8.72 7.79 4.35
C PRO A 181 -8.65 8.88 5.43
N LYS A 182 -9.61 8.86 6.37
CA LYS A 182 -9.57 9.68 7.58
C LYS A 182 -8.46 9.13 8.49
N ILE A 183 -7.48 9.97 8.79
CA ILE A 183 -6.42 9.66 9.77
C ILE A 183 -6.69 10.47 11.03
N GLY A 184 -6.79 9.80 12.17
CA GLY A 184 -6.92 10.48 13.45
C GLY A 184 -5.57 10.97 13.95
N LEU A 185 -5.56 12.14 14.59
CA LEU A 185 -4.44 12.59 15.40
C LEU A 185 -4.76 12.26 16.86
N LEU A 186 -3.90 11.48 17.50
CA LEU A 186 -4.05 11.10 18.90
C LEU A 186 -3.00 11.81 19.71
N GLU A 187 -3.43 12.51 20.76
CA GLU A 187 -2.52 13.14 21.71
C GLU A 187 -2.49 12.30 22.99
N THR A 188 -1.29 11.97 23.47
CA THR A 188 -1.08 11.23 24.73
C THR A 188 -0.19 12.04 25.68
N ALA A 189 -0.20 11.69 26.97
CA ALA A 189 0.43 12.50 28.01
C ALA A 189 1.98 12.45 28.02
N GLY A 190 2.61 11.47 27.36
CA GLY A 190 4.07 11.43 27.12
C GLY A 190 4.67 10.01 27.16
N ASP A 191 6.02 9.96 27.05
CA ASP A 191 6.88 8.76 27.04
C ASP A 191 6.89 8.03 28.40
N ASP A 192 5.91 7.15 28.60
CA ASP A 192 5.81 6.25 29.75
C ASP A 192 5.82 4.79 29.26
N ASP A 193 6.24 3.86 30.13
CA ASP A 193 6.28 2.41 29.85
C ASP A 193 4.88 1.84 29.47
N ASP A 194 3.81 2.60 29.74
CA ASP A 194 2.41 2.28 29.50
C ASP A 194 1.80 2.97 28.26
N LEU A 195 2.60 3.45 27.29
CA LEU A 195 2.10 4.18 26.09
C LEU A 195 0.95 3.48 25.35
N ILE A 196 0.95 2.16 25.24
CA ILE A 196 -0.15 1.42 24.58
C ILE A 196 -1.48 1.54 25.35
N TYR A 197 -1.44 1.68 26.67
CA TYR A 197 -2.61 1.94 27.50
C TYR A 197 -3.08 3.38 27.35
N GLN A 198 -2.16 4.35 27.32
CA GLN A 198 -2.52 5.75 27.04
C GLN A 198 -3.19 5.90 25.66
N ILE A 199 -2.67 5.21 24.64
CA ILE A 199 -3.30 5.16 23.31
C ILE A 199 -4.68 4.53 23.40
N SER A 200 -4.85 3.45 24.17
CA SER A 200 -6.16 2.82 24.38
C SER A 200 -7.14 3.80 25.03
N ASP A 201 -6.74 4.51 26.07
CA ASP A 201 -7.59 5.46 26.79
C ASP A 201 -7.97 6.65 25.90
N ALA A 202 -7.02 7.17 25.10
CA ALA A 202 -7.28 8.23 24.12
C ALA A 202 -8.29 7.79 23.03
N LEU A 203 -8.33 6.50 22.71
CA LEU A 203 -9.26 5.93 21.74
C LEU A 203 -10.64 5.63 22.31
N ASP A 204 -10.79 5.45 23.62
CA ASP A 204 -12.07 5.10 24.25
C ASP A 204 -13.19 6.13 23.95
N VAL A 205 -12.84 7.42 23.81
CA VAL A 205 -13.79 8.47 23.38
C VAL A 205 -14.31 8.21 21.96
N GLN A 206 -13.42 7.84 21.03
CA GLN A 206 -13.81 7.52 19.65
C GLN A 206 -14.61 6.22 19.58
N GLU A 207 -14.26 5.23 20.41
CA GLU A 207 -15.01 3.98 20.52
C GLU A 207 -16.40 4.19 21.11
N ALA A 208 -16.54 5.09 22.09
CA ALA A 208 -17.84 5.44 22.67
C ALA A 208 -18.76 6.04 21.61
N ALA A 209 -18.29 7.03 20.85
CA ALA A 209 -19.05 7.63 19.76
C ALA A 209 -19.40 6.60 18.67
N ALA A 210 -18.44 5.76 18.25
CA ALA A 210 -18.70 4.72 17.27
C ALA A 210 -19.74 3.71 17.73
N ARG A 211 -19.76 3.36 19.03
CA ARG A 211 -20.72 2.41 19.61
C ARG A 211 -22.15 2.93 19.59
N GLU A 212 -22.37 4.25 19.71
CA GLU A 212 -23.70 4.87 19.56
C GLU A 212 -24.26 4.68 18.14
N GLU A 213 -23.37 4.63 17.14
CA GLU A 213 -23.72 4.34 15.73
C GLU A 213 -23.68 2.85 15.38
N GLU A 214 -23.48 1.98 16.38
CA GLU A 214 -23.26 0.53 16.22
C GLU A 214 -22.08 0.20 15.29
N ILE A 215 -21.06 1.06 15.25
CA ILE A 215 -19.81 0.87 14.51
C ILE A 215 -18.75 0.24 15.42
N HIS A 216 -18.03 -0.74 14.87
CA HIS A 216 -16.90 -1.39 15.53
C HIS A 216 -15.60 -0.97 14.86
N LEU A 217 -14.62 -0.50 15.64
CA LEU A 217 -13.36 0.01 15.12
C LEU A 217 -12.19 -0.93 15.42
N LYS A 218 -11.29 -1.08 14.43
CA LYS A 218 -9.94 -1.60 14.61
C LYS A 218 -8.98 -0.46 14.32
N HIS A 219 -8.04 -0.24 15.23
CA HIS A 219 -7.14 0.90 15.19
C HIS A 219 -5.75 0.49 14.74
N PHE A 220 -5.24 1.19 13.74
CA PHE A 220 -3.84 1.17 13.36
C PHE A 220 -3.22 2.47 13.86
N VAL A 221 -2.13 2.40 14.62
CA VAL A 221 -1.52 3.58 15.22
C VAL A 221 -0.05 3.61 14.85
N ILE A 222 0.36 4.68 14.16
CA ILE A 222 1.77 5.02 14.01
C ILE A 222 2.16 5.90 15.20
N VAL A 223 3.07 5.40 16.03
CA VAL A 223 3.52 6.02 17.27
C VAL A 223 4.57 7.07 16.93
N GLY A 224 4.14 8.33 16.86
CA GLY A 224 4.98 9.46 16.44
C GLY A 224 6.01 9.88 17.47
N SER A 225 5.79 9.57 18.75
CA SER A 225 6.73 9.85 19.83
C SER A 225 7.95 8.93 19.87
N THR A 226 8.07 7.97 18.95
CA THR A 226 9.29 7.18 18.84
C THR A 226 10.42 8.00 18.21
N HIS A 227 11.57 8.07 18.87
CA HIS A 227 12.76 8.76 18.38
C HIS A 227 14.02 7.90 18.48
N TYR A 228 14.90 8.07 17.50
CA TYR A 228 16.23 7.48 17.48
C TYR A 228 17.21 8.35 18.29
N ASP A 229 17.82 7.74 19.29
CA ASP A 229 18.91 8.34 20.05
C ASP A 229 20.24 8.03 19.38
N ARG A 230 20.91 9.09 18.91
CA ARG A 230 22.18 9.03 18.18
C ARG A 230 23.37 8.71 19.06
N GLU A 231 23.29 9.02 20.35
CA GLU A 231 24.38 8.76 21.30
C GLU A 231 24.41 7.27 21.66
N THR A 232 23.25 6.71 22.00
CA THR A 232 23.12 5.29 22.38
C THR A 232 22.89 4.36 21.18
N ARG A 233 22.59 4.91 20.01
CA ARG A 233 22.22 4.18 18.78
C ARG A 233 21.02 3.26 18.98
N SER A 234 20.05 3.71 19.76
CA SER A 234 18.85 2.96 20.09
C SER A 234 17.59 3.75 19.79
N THR A 235 16.52 3.03 19.51
CA THR A 235 15.20 3.63 19.32
C THR A 235 14.46 3.72 20.66
N LEU A 236 14.25 4.93 21.15
CA LEU A 236 13.48 5.23 22.36
C LEU A 236 11.99 5.16 22.07
N GLY A 237 11.22 4.46 22.90
CA GLY A 237 9.77 4.31 22.72
C GLY A 237 9.37 3.40 21.54
N HIS A 238 10.27 2.53 21.05
CA HIS A 238 9.95 1.62 19.94
C HIS A 238 8.78 0.72 20.32
N THR A 239 7.76 0.70 19.46
CA THR A 239 6.57 -0.11 19.65
C THR A 239 6.29 -0.92 18.39
N ALA A 240 6.06 -2.22 18.55
CA ALA A 240 5.51 -3.11 17.53
C ALA A 240 4.58 -4.12 18.21
N ARG A 241 3.37 -3.68 18.58
CA ARG A 241 2.49 -4.44 19.48
C ARG A 241 1.04 -4.39 19.04
N SER A 242 0.33 -5.49 19.30
CA SER A 242 -1.13 -5.53 19.23
C SER A 242 -1.71 -5.61 20.65
N TYR A 243 -2.70 -4.77 20.95
CA TYR A 243 -3.42 -4.76 22.23
C TYR A 243 -4.91 -4.47 21.98
N ARG A 244 -5.82 -5.30 22.51
CA ARG A 244 -7.26 -5.22 22.21
C ARG A 244 -7.53 -5.14 20.70
N ASN A 245 -8.11 -4.05 20.23
CA ASN A 245 -8.41 -3.73 18.83
C ASN A 245 -7.35 -2.81 18.19
N ILE A 246 -6.20 -2.61 18.82
CA ILE A 246 -5.12 -1.72 18.39
C ILE A 246 -3.96 -2.54 17.81
N ALA A 247 -3.42 -2.10 16.69
CA ALA A 247 -2.13 -2.49 16.14
C ALA A 247 -1.26 -1.22 16.09
N ALA A 248 -0.26 -1.14 16.96
CA ALA A 248 0.62 0.01 17.11
C ALA A 248 2.02 -0.31 16.60
N PHE A 249 2.55 0.56 15.74
CA PHE A 249 3.91 0.46 15.21
C PHE A 249 4.62 1.81 15.27
N SER A 250 5.91 1.78 15.50
CA SER A 250 6.77 2.96 15.59
C SER A 250 6.81 3.80 14.32
N SER A 251 6.98 5.12 14.46
CA SER A 251 7.22 6.05 13.36
C SER A 251 8.65 6.03 12.79
N VAL A 252 9.59 5.24 13.33
CA VAL A 252 11.01 5.32 12.92
C VAL A 252 11.28 5.06 11.44
N THR A 253 10.43 4.29 10.77
CA THR A 253 10.54 4.03 9.33
C THR A 253 9.72 5.00 8.49
N LEU A 254 8.90 5.87 9.09
CA LEU A 254 7.92 6.70 8.38
C LEU A 254 8.56 7.65 7.36
N HIS A 255 9.81 8.08 7.58
CA HIS A 255 10.53 8.93 6.64
C HIS A 255 10.83 8.28 5.29
N THR A 256 10.80 6.94 5.20
CA THR A 256 11.00 6.20 3.94
C THR A 256 9.69 5.97 3.18
N TYR A 257 8.55 6.35 3.75
CA TYR A 257 7.24 6.05 3.19
C TYR A 257 6.86 7.07 2.09
N PRO A 258 6.19 6.62 1.03
CA PRO A 258 5.68 7.53 0.01
C PRO A 258 4.57 8.41 0.59
N SER A 259 4.62 9.70 0.26
CA SER A 259 3.59 10.68 0.64
C SER A 259 2.51 10.86 -0.42
N ASP A 260 2.80 10.49 -1.67
CA ASP A 260 1.87 10.37 -2.79
C ASP A 260 2.14 9.10 -3.61
N LEU A 261 1.16 8.69 -4.40
CA LEU A 261 1.25 7.48 -5.22
C LEU A 261 2.37 7.55 -6.27
N ASN A 262 2.74 8.74 -6.75
CA ASN A 262 3.84 8.93 -7.70
C ASN A 262 5.23 8.57 -7.11
N GLU A 263 5.38 8.62 -5.78
CA GLU A 263 6.61 8.27 -5.06
C GLU A 263 6.74 6.77 -4.81
N LEU A 264 5.67 5.99 -5.00
CA LEU A 264 5.62 4.57 -4.62
C LEU A 264 6.77 3.77 -5.22
N THR A 265 6.97 3.85 -6.54
CA THR A 265 8.06 3.13 -7.23
C THR A 265 9.43 3.54 -6.69
N LYS A 266 9.62 4.84 -6.40
CA LYS A 266 10.88 5.34 -5.84
C LYS A 266 11.13 4.74 -4.46
N CYS A 267 10.15 4.81 -3.56
CA CYS A 267 10.26 4.24 -2.21
C CYS A 267 10.47 2.71 -2.23
N CYS A 268 9.86 2.00 -3.18
CA CYS A 268 10.03 0.55 -3.35
C CYS A 268 11.44 0.15 -3.86
N LEU A 269 12.21 1.10 -4.40
CA LEU A 269 13.49 0.84 -5.07
C LEU A 269 14.67 1.64 -4.50
N ASP A 270 14.45 2.54 -3.56
CA ASP A 270 15.51 3.36 -2.97
C ASP A 270 16.49 2.51 -2.15
N ASN A 271 17.56 2.04 -2.80
CA ASN A 271 18.63 1.24 -2.20
C ASN A 271 19.73 2.08 -1.55
N THR A 272 19.45 3.36 -1.26
CA THR A 272 20.34 4.17 -0.43
C THR A 272 20.48 3.51 0.95
N ALA A 273 21.73 3.37 1.42
CA ALA A 273 22.03 2.85 2.74
C ALA A 273 21.51 3.78 3.84
N ILE A 274 20.95 3.21 4.90
CA ILE A 274 20.53 3.96 6.09
C ILE A 274 21.79 4.46 6.80
N ASN A 275 21.86 5.76 7.07
CA ASN A 275 22.90 6.29 7.94
C ASN A 275 22.52 6.00 9.40
N GLU A 276 22.99 4.87 9.93
CA GLU A 276 22.77 4.44 11.32
C GLU A 276 23.38 5.39 12.37
N ALA A 277 24.18 6.39 11.98
CA ALA A 277 24.57 7.46 12.91
C ALA A 277 23.44 8.48 13.16
N GLU A 278 22.44 8.53 12.26
CA GLU A 278 21.40 9.56 12.25
C GLU A 278 19.98 8.97 12.40
N PHE A 279 19.75 7.74 11.92
CA PHE A 279 18.43 7.11 11.85
C PHE A 279 18.45 5.65 12.27
N ALA A 280 17.31 5.16 12.74
CA ALA A 280 17.12 3.75 13.05
C ALA A 280 17.03 2.90 11.77
N ASP A 281 17.73 1.76 11.79
CA ASP A 281 17.52 0.68 10.84
C ASP A 281 16.54 -0.36 11.42
N ASP A 282 15.28 -0.33 10.98
CA ASP A 282 14.27 -1.36 11.26
C ASP A 282 13.98 -2.21 10.00
N SER A 283 14.96 -2.33 9.11
CA SER A 283 14.84 -3.04 7.83
C SER A 283 15.10 -4.54 7.92
N CYS A 284 15.25 -5.09 9.14
CA CYS A 284 15.67 -6.48 9.35
C CYS A 284 17.04 -6.78 8.71
N GLU A 285 18.05 -5.98 9.05
CA GLU A 285 19.45 -6.17 8.64
C GLU A 285 19.68 -6.02 7.12
N ARG A 286 18.72 -5.42 6.38
CA ARG A 286 18.87 -5.12 4.94
C ARG A 286 19.54 -3.76 4.69
N GLY A 287 19.50 -2.85 5.66
CA GLY A 287 20.29 -1.62 5.70
C GLY A 287 19.91 -0.53 4.70
N THR A 288 18.75 -0.59 4.03
CA THR A 288 18.37 0.37 2.97
C THR A 288 17.02 1.04 3.17
N LEU A 289 16.81 2.20 2.54
CA LEU A 289 15.54 2.94 2.69
C LEU A 289 14.32 2.15 2.19
N TRP A 290 14.41 1.47 1.04
CA TRP A 290 13.32 0.64 0.52
C TRP A 290 12.97 -0.51 1.46
N SER A 291 13.99 -1.10 2.09
CA SER A 291 13.80 -2.23 2.98
C SER A 291 13.21 -1.79 4.32
N ASN A 292 13.53 -0.59 4.81
CA ASN A 292 12.89 0.04 5.96
C ASN A 292 11.41 0.33 5.70
N PHE A 293 11.08 0.85 4.51
CA PHE A 293 9.70 1.06 4.07
C PHE A 293 8.93 -0.27 4.04
N ALA A 294 9.50 -1.29 3.40
CA ALA A 294 8.90 -2.62 3.28
C ALA A 294 8.65 -3.26 4.65
N THR A 295 9.64 -3.25 5.56
CA THR A 295 9.46 -3.80 6.90
C THR A 295 8.37 -3.06 7.65
N GLY A 296 8.37 -1.73 7.65
CA GLY A 296 7.39 -0.98 8.41
C GLY A 296 5.93 -1.23 7.96
N LEU A 297 5.67 -1.20 6.64
CA LEU A 297 4.36 -1.56 6.08
C LEU A 297 4.00 -3.02 6.39
N GLY A 298 5.00 -3.91 6.31
CA GLY A 298 4.88 -5.33 6.62
C GLY A 298 4.50 -5.60 8.06
N VAL A 299 5.19 -4.98 9.02
CA VAL A 299 4.94 -5.09 10.46
C VAL A 299 3.55 -4.57 10.81
N LEU A 300 3.14 -3.43 10.26
CA LEU A 300 1.79 -2.89 10.50
C LEU A 300 0.70 -3.88 10.03
N THR A 301 0.89 -4.49 8.85
CA THR A 301 0.00 -5.53 8.33
C THR A 301 0.04 -6.80 9.18
N HIS A 302 1.23 -7.24 9.60
CA HIS A 302 1.46 -8.39 10.48
C HIS A 302 0.75 -8.22 11.82
N LEU A 303 0.89 -7.07 12.47
CA LEU A 303 0.27 -6.78 13.76
C LEU A 303 -1.25 -6.82 13.66
N PHE A 304 -1.82 -6.32 12.57
CA PHE A 304 -3.26 -6.44 12.33
C PHE A 304 -3.72 -7.89 12.22
N LEU A 305 -3.01 -8.71 11.43
CA LEU A 305 -3.34 -10.13 11.26
C LEU A 305 -3.19 -10.89 12.60
N ARG A 306 -2.15 -10.56 13.38
CA ARG A 306 -1.86 -11.17 14.70
C ARG A 306 -2.80 -10.71 15.80
N ALA A 307 -3.46 -9.56 15.63
CA ALA A 307 -4.45 -9.07 16.57
C ALA A 307 -5.78 -9.86 16.53
N THR A 308 -5.82 -10.99 15.83
CA THR A 308 -6.90 -11.99 15.89
C THR A 308 -6.41 -13.19 16.70
N PRO A 309 -7.10 -13.57 17.81
CA PRO A 309 -6.62 -14.62 18.73
C PRO A 309 -6.31 -15.97 18.09
N ALA A 310 -6.98 -16.32 17.00
CA ALA A 310 -6.78 -17.57 16.26
C ALA A 310 -5.36 -17.73 15.68
N PHE A 311 -4.57 -16.66 15.58
CA PHE A 311 -3.26 -16.68 14.90
C PHE A 311 -2.05 -16.48 15.82
N HIS A 312 -2.22 -16.43 17.14
CA HIS A 312 -1.11 -16.25 18.08
C HIS A 312 -0.02 -17.33 17.96
N GLY A 313 -0.35 -18.54 17.48
CA GLY A 313 0.59 -19.65 17.28
C GLY A 313 1.02 -19.93 15.84
N GLN A 314 0.49 -19.21 14.84
CA GLN A 314 0.87 -19.44 13.45
C GLN A 314 2.24 -18.90 13.12
N ARG A 315 2.93 -19.56 12.17
CA ARG A 315 4.27 -19.23 11.69
C ARG A 315 4.30 -19.29 10.16
N GLY A 316 5.27 -18.61 9.57
CA GLY A 316 5.46 -18.58 8.12
C GLY A 316 4.60 -17.52 7.43
N GLY A 317 4.99 -17.19 6.19
CA GLY A 317 4.36 -16.10 5.44
C GLY A 317 4.38 -14.79 6.22
N MET A 318 3.28 -14.03 6.12
CA MET A 318 3.04 -12.81 6.90
C MET A 318 3.01 -13.03 8.42
N PHE A 319 2.84 -14.26 8.93
CA PHE A 319 2.90 -14.54 10.38
C PHE A 319 4.32 -14.88 10.87
N GLY A 320 5.26 -15.13 9.96
CA GLY A 320 6.70 -15.20 10.22
C GLY A 320 7.39 -13.90 9.79
N ARG A 321 8.62 -13.97 9.28
CA ARG A 321 9.36 -12.83 8.70
C ARG A 321 8.97 -12.51 7.24
N GLY A 322 7.99 -13.20 6.66
CA GLY A 322 7.59 -12.95 5.27
C GLY A 322 6.99 -11.56 5.03
N PHE A 323 6.57 -10.87 6.10
CA PHE A 323 6.13 -9.47 6.02
C PHE A 323 7.24 -8.51 5.59
N ASP A 324 8.51 -8.86 5.80
CA ASP A 324 9.66 -8.06 5.35
C ASP A 324 9.69 -7.90 3.82
N ASN A 325 9.10 -8.88 3.12
CA ASN A 325 9.08 -8.93 1.66
C ASN A 325 7.79 -8.34 1.06
N ILE A 326 6.99 -7.59 1.83
CA ILE A 326 5.70 -7.04 1.35
C ILE A 326 5.86 -6.15 0.11
N ASN A 327 7.05 -5.55 -0.09
CA ASN A 327 7.40 -4.81 -1.31
C ASN A 327 7.16 -5.62 -2.59
N ARG A 328 7.31 -6.95 -2.54
CA ARG A 328 7.06 -7.84 -3.68
C ARG A 328 5.60 -7.89 -4.11
N LEU A 329 4.65 -7.41 -3.29
CA LEU A 329 3.27 -7.17 -3.73
C LEU A 329 3.10 -5.83 -4.45
N LEU A 330 4.01 -4.88 -4.21
CA LEU A 330 3.92 -3.49 -4.67
C LEU A 330 4.74 -3.25 -5.95
N ASN A 331 5.81 -4.00 -6.16
CA ASN A 331 6.72 -3.76 -7.26
C ASN A 331 7.07 -5.04 -8.04
N VAL A 332 7.62 -4.86 -9.24
CA VAL A 332 8.12 -5.94 -10.11
C VAL A 332 9.64 -6.09 -10.08
N TYR A 333 10.31 -5.24 -9.31
CA TYR A 333 11.75 -5.30 -9.06
C TYR A 333 12.05 -5.21 -7.57
N GLU A 334 13.18 -5.78 -7.18
CA GLU A 334 13.82 -5.63 -5.89
C GLU A 334 15.31 -5.29 -6.12
N PRO A 335 15.89 -4.31 -5.40
CA PRO A 335 17.32 -4.03 -5.52
C PRO A 335 18.18 -5.19 -4.98
N ASP A 336 19.23 -5.55 -5.72
CA ASP A 336 20.26 -6.49 -5.26
C ASP A 336 21.10 -5.86 -4.16
N LEU A 337 20.95 -6.36 -2.93
CA LEU A 337 21.63 -5.85 -1.74
C LEU A 337 23.15 -6.08 -1.76
N SER A 338 23.66 -6.92 -2.66
CA SER A 338 25.10 -7.14 -2.84
C SER A 338 25.79 -6.04 -3.65
N LEU A 339 25.00 -5.19 -4.32
CA LEU A 339 25.47 -4.12 -5.19
C LEU A 339 25.22 -2.75 -4.56
N SER A 340 26.14 -1.82 -4.77
CA SER A 340 26.14 -0.51 -4.10
C SER A 340 25.65 0.63 -4.98
N GLU A 341 25.54 0.38 -6.28
CA GLU A 341 25.11 1.34 -7.27
C GLU A 341 23.61 1.64 -7.08
N PRO A 342 23.19 2.89 -7.29
CA PRO A 342 21.79 3.25 -7.08
C PRO A 342 20.89 2.56 -8.12
N ALA A 343 19.75 2.05 -7.64
CA ALA A 343 18.70 1.48 -8.47
C ALA A 343 18.01 2.52 -9.36
N ILE A 344 18.08 3.80 -8.99
CA ILE A 344 17.50 4.94 -9.70
C ILE A 344 18.63 5.88 -10.09
N VAL A 345 18.87 6.08 -11.39
CA VAL A 345 20.05 6.79 -11.93
C VAL A 345 19.79 8.29 -12.07
N SER A 346 18.60 8.67 -12.50
CA SER A 346 18.22 10.06 -12.70
C SER A 346 16.71 10.23 -12.56
N SER A 347 16.29 11.37 -12.01
CA SER A 347 14.94 11.91 -12.20
C SER A 347 15.09 13.09 -13.16
N PRO A 348 14.26 13.21 -14.22
CA PRO A 348 14.34 14.37 -15.11
C PRO A 348 14.21 15.64 -14.27
N THR A 349 15.11 16.60 -14.49
CA THR A 349 14.96 17.94 -13.94
C THR A 349 13.64 18.54 -14.43
N SER A 350 13.00 19.38 -13.62
CA SER A 350 11.68 19.96 -13.87
C SER A 350 11.51 20.66 -15.23
N GLU A 351 12.60 21.02 -15.91
CA GLU A 351 12.61 21.58 -17.27
C GLU A 351 12.53 20.54 -18.42
N GLU A 352 12.88 19.27 -18.18
CA GLU A 352 12.83 18.17 -19.16
C GLU A 352 11.63 17.23 -18.98
N ALA A 353 10.87 17.40 -17.90
CA ALA A 353 9.70 16.59 -17.59
C ALA A 353 8.53 16.95 -18.53
N SER A 354 8.47 16.30 -19.70
CA SER A 354 7.23 16.21 -20.46
C SER A 354 6.32 15.13 -19.85
N SER A 355 5.00 15.29 -19.97
CA SER A 355 4.01 14.29 -19.53
C SER A 355 4.15 12.91 -20.22
N SER A 356 5.05 12.80 -21.21
CA SER A 356 5.35 11.60 -21.98
C SER A 356 6.54 10.79 -21.50
N THR A 357 7.38 11.35 -20.62
CA THR A 357 8.66 10.75 -20.24
C THR A 357 8.57 10.22 -18.81
N PRO A 358 9.04 8.99 -18.53
CA PRO A 358 9.00 8.47 -17.17
C PRO A 358 9.79 9.38 -16.22
N PRO A 359 9.31 9.56 -14.97
CA PRO A 359 9.93 10.48 -14.00
C PRO A 359 11.23 9.91 -13.38
N MET A 360 11.67 8.72 -13.83
CA MET A 360 12.87 8.09 -13.33
C MET A 360 13.48 7.15 -14.38
N GLU A 361 14.80 7.04 -14.35
CA GLU A 361 15.56 6.02 -15.06
C GLU A 361 16.02 4.92 -14.08
N LEU A 362 15.75 3.67 -14.43
CA LEU A 362 16.11 2.50 -13.61
C LEU A 362 17.45 1.90 -14.03
N ASN A 363 18.27 1.54 -13.05
CA ASN A 363 19.50 0.79 -13.24
C ASN A 363 19.20 -0.72 -13.22
N TYR A 364 18.92 -1.31 -14.38
CA TYR A 364 18.61 -2.74 -14.47
C TYR A 364 19.78 -3.67 -14.10
N ALA A 365 21.01 -3.14 -13.94
CA ALA A 365 22.15 -3.95 -13.51
C ALA A 365 22.13 -4.28 -12.01
N VAL A 366 21.33 -3.55 -11.22
CA VAL A 366 21.18 -3.76 -9.76
C VAL A 366 19.76 -4.11 -9.35
N LEU A 367 18.90 -4.43 -10.31
CA LEU A 367 17.50 -4.75 -10.07
C LEU A 367 17.21 -6.19 -10.47
N ASP A 368 16.74 -6.97 -9.51
CA ASP A 368 16.27 -8.33 -9.74
C ASP A 368 14.75 -8.31 -9.99
N PRO A 369 14.27 -8.95 -11.07
CA PRO A 369 12.84 -9.12 -11.28
C PRO A 369 12.19 -9.92 -10.14
N VAL A 370 11.11 -9.38 -9.58
CA VAL A 370 10.26 -10.10 -8.63
C VAL A 370 9.47 -11.15 -9.41
N GLY A 371 9.82 -12.42 -9.22
CA GLY A 371 9.10 -13.54 -9.82
C GLY A 371 7.69 -13.75 -9.25
N THR A 372 7.11 -14.92 -9.55
CA THR A 372 5.80 -15.32 -8.99
C THR A 372 5.88 -15.71 -7.52
N ASP A 373 7.07 -16.06 -7.03
CA ASP A 373 7.31 -16.29 -5.61
C ASP A 373 7.45 -14.95 -4.88
N LEU A 374 6.62 -14.77 -3.86
CA LEU A 374 6.61 -13.58 -3.02
C LEU A 374 7.48 -13.75 -1.77
N HIS A 375 8.22 -14.86 -1.65
CA HIS A 375 9.18 -15.15 -0.57
C HIS A 375 8.60 -14.89 0.83
N GLY A 376 7.37 -15.34 1.06
CA GLY A 376 6.69 -15.19 2.34
C GLY A 376 5.77 -13.97 2.45
N ALA A 377 5.71 -13.06 1.48
CA ALA A 377 4.68 -12.02 1.45
C ALA A 377 3.31 -12.57 1.01
N PHE A 378 2.84 -13.60 1.72
CA PHE A 378 1.55 -14.24 1.55
C PHE A 378 1.00 -14.67 2.92
N VAL A 379 -0.32 -14.84 2.99
CA VAL A 379 -0.99 -15.49 4.12
C VAL A 379 -1.44 -16.87 3.64
N PRO A 380 -1.17 -17.97 4.38
CA PRO A 380 -1.66 -19.29 4.01
C PRO A 380 -3.18 -19.31 3.81
N GLU A 381 -3.66 -20.07 2.81
CA GLU A 381 -5.09 -20.14 2.48
C GLU A 381 -5.96 -20.51 3.69
N THR A 382 -5.53 -21.50 4.47
CA THR A 382 -6.23 -21.94 5.69
C THR A 382 -6.41 -20.81 6.71
N SER A 383 -5.41 -19.94 6.84
CA SER A 383 -5.46 -18.78 7.73
C SER A 383 -6.37 -17.68 7.18
N LEU A 384 -6.38 -17.47 5.86
CA LEU A 384 -7.28 -16.50 5.21
C LEU A 384 -8.75 -16.92 5.32
N LEU A 385 -9.04 -18.22 5.16
CA LEU A 385 -10.37 -18.78 5.39
C LEU A 385 -10.80 -18.57 6.84
N SER A 386 -9.92 -18.91 7.79
CA SER A 386 -10.18 -18.69 9.22
C SER A 386 -10.39 -17.20 9.56
N LEU A 387 -9.60 -16.29 8.99
CA LEU A 387 -9.78 -14.83 9.12
C LEU A 387 -11.15 -14.40 8.59
N ARG A 388 -11.56 -14.91 7.42
CA ARG A 388 -12.83 -14.54 6.81
C ARG A 388 -14.04 -14.98 7.64
N GLU A 389 -13.93 -16.11 8.32
CA GLU A 389 -14.99 -16.66 9.17
C GLU A 389 -15.03 -16.02 10.57
N SER A 390 -13.87 -15.79 11.16
CA SER A 390 -13.74 -15.40 12.58
C SER A 390 -13.47 -13.91 12.80
N PHE A 391 -13.09 -13.18 11.76
CA PHE A 391 -12.66 -11.79 11.89
C PHE A 391 -13.52 -10.83 11.05
N PRO A 392 -14.52 -10.17 11.67
CA PRO A 392 -15.55 -9.42 10.95
C PRO A 392 -15.06 -8.11 10.31
N PHE A 393 -13.80 -7.72 10.59
CA PHE A 393 -13.13 -6.59 9.95
C PHE A 393 -12.64 -6.91 8.54
N ILE A 394 -12.52 -8.19 8.16
CA ILE A 394 -12.29 -8.58 6.78
C ILE A 394 -13.63 -8.63 6.05
N THR A 395 -13.81 -7.65 5.17
CA THR A 395 -15.02 -7.47 4.40
C THR A 395 -14.80 -7.99 2.99
N SER A 396 -15.75 -8.74 2.47
CA SER A 396 -15.82 -9.03 1.05
C SER A 396 -17.13 -8.46 0.52
N LEU A 397 -17.14 -8.04 -0.74
CA LEU A 397 -18.40 -7.87 -1.45
C LEU A 397 -19.09 -9.24 -1.39
N ARG A 398 -20.15 -9.36 -0.57
CA ARG A 398 -20.93 -10.60 -0.50
C ARG A 398 -21.21 -11.01 -1.93
N SER A 399 -20.75 -12.20 -2.32
CA SER A 399 -21.13 -12.75 -3.61
C SER A 399 -22.66 -12.78 -3.62
N GLU A 400 -23.28 -12.05 -4.54
CA GLU A 400 -24.72 -12.18 -4.82
C GLU A 400 -25.10 -13.67 -5.10
N SER A 401 -24.12 -14.56 -5.28
CA SER A 401 -24.31 -16.00 -5.50
C SER A 401 -24.68 -16.85 -4.27
N LEU A 402 -24.57 -16.37 -3.02
CA LEU A 402 -25.01 -17.18 -1.86
C LEU A 402 -26.51 -16.98 -1.57
N ALA A 403 -27.03 -15.77 -1.78
CA ALA A 403 -28.48 -15.53 -1.72
C ALA A 403 -29.21 -16.15 -2.93
N ALA A 404 -28.61 -16.12 -4.12
CA ALA A 404 -29.20 -16.73 -5.32
C ALA A 404 -29.23 -18.28 -5.26
N LYS A 405 -28.24 -18.93 -4.65
CA LYS A 405 -28.27 -20.38 -4.43
C LYS A 405 -29.24 -20.81 -3.32
N ALA A 406 -29.44 -19.99 -2.28
CA ALA A 406 -30.44 -20.26 -1.26
C ALA A 406 -31.88 -20.07 -1.80
N ALA A 407 -32.11 -19.12 -2.70
CA ALA A 407 -33.40 -18.92 -3.36
C ALA A 407 -33.70 -19.98 -4.43
N ALA A 408 -32.68 -20.49 -5.13
CA ALA A 408 -32.84 -21.54 -6.15
C ALA A 408 -32.89 -22.98 -5.58
N GLY A 409 -32.48 -23.18 -4.32
CA GLY A 409 -32.60 -24.46 -3.61
C GLY A 409 -33.87 -24.61 -2.76
N ALA A 410 -34.74 -23.59 -2.76
CA ALA A 410 -36.00 -23.54 -2.02
C ALA A 410 -37.23 -23.30 -2.91
N ALA A 411 -37.09 -23.51 -4.23
CA ALA A 411 -38.15 -23.42 -5.23
C ALA A 411 -38.46 -24.78 -5.86
#